data_AF-A0A845BIP4-F1
#
_entry.id   AF-A0A845BIP4-F1
#
_cell.length_a   1.000
_cell.length_b   1.000
_cell.length_c   1.000
_cell.angle_alpha   90.00
_cell.angle_beta   90.00
_cell.angle_gamma   90.00
#
_symmetry.space_group_name_H-M   'P 1'
#
loop_
_entity.id
_entity.type
_entity.pdbx_description
1 polymer ?
#
loop_
_entity_poly.entity_id
_entity_poly.type
_entity_poly.pdbx_seq_one_letter_code
_entity_poly.pdbx_strand_id
1 'polypeptide(L)'
;MAQTKETALGEALKAAVQSISKKKQTEMIAGHLYTSYPVFKQFKPLAIGIHEALGAALPQYEAQLIGRVLSNHCRKPRYLKSVARGGKRFALDGKPAGVVSDEEKAAAHKQCEDLEARAQLAAQTAKPLAAKPAEDSTTDAAPPAAE
;
A
#
# COMPACT_ATOMS: atom_id res chain seq x y z
N MET A 1 6.60 38.91 -4.35
CA MET A 1 6.14 38.71 -2.96
C MET A 1 5.08 37.60 -2.80
N ALA A 2 4.99 36.61 -3.70
CA ALA A 2 4.00 35.53 -3.61
C ALA A 2 4.50 34.28 -2.86
N GLN A 3 5.80 33.96 -2.96
CA GLN A 3 6.41 32.77 -2.34
C GLN A 3 6.27 32.72 -0.81
N THR A 4 6.34 33.85 -0.11
CA THR A 4 6.31 33.86 1.36
C THR A 4 4.98 33.38 1.94
N LYS A 5 3.86 33.59 1.25
CA LYS A 5 2.54 33.14 1.72
C LYS A 5 2.37 31.62 1.58
N GLU A 6 2.87 31.04 0.48
CA GLU A 6 2.83 29.60 0.25
C GLU A 6 3.79 28.86 1.21
N THR A 7 4.95 29.45 1.52
CA THR A 7 5.89 28.88 2.49
C THR A 7 5.36 28.97 3.93
N ALA A 8 4.76 30.10 4.33
CA ALA A 8 4.22 30.26 5.69
C ALA A 8 3.07 29.28 5.99
N LEU A 9 2.20 29.01 5.01
CA LEU A 9 1.12 28.04 5.14
C LEU A 9 1.67 26.61 5.23
N GLY A 10 2.70 26.30 4.42
CA GLY A 10 3.42 25.02 4.46
C GLY A 10 4.11 24.78 5.80
N GLU A 11 4.76 25.80 6.38
CA GLU A 11 5.42 25.71 7.68
C GLU A 11 4.42 25.57 8.84
N ALA A 12 3.31 26.30 8.82
CA ALA A 12 2.25 26.16 9.81
C ALA A 12 1.64 24.74 9.78
N LEU A 13 1.40 24.20 8.58
CA LEU A 13 0.90 22.84 8.42
C LEU A 13 1.94 21.80 8.87
N LYS A 14 3.23 22.03 8.57
CA LYS A 14 4.32 21.20 9.06
C LYS A 14 4.41 21.19 10.59
N ALA A 15 4.31 22.34 11.25
CA ALA A 15 4.32 22.44 12.71
C ALA A 15 3.09 21.75 13.34
N ALA A 16 1.91 21.94 12.73
CA ALA A 16 0.67 21.29 13.17
C ALA A 16 0.72 19.77 12.99
N VAL A 17 1.32 19.28 11.90
CA VAL A 17 1.52 17.84 11.68
C VAL A 17 2.55 17.30 12.67
N GLN A 18 3.65 18.02 12.92
CA GLN A 18 4.72 17.61 13.83
C GLN A 18 4.29 17.52 15.30
N SER A 19 3.28 18.28 15.73
CA SER A 19 2.72 18.16 17.09
C SER A 19 1.92 16.86 17.30
N ILE A 20 1.53 16.19 16.22
CA ILE A 20 0.79 14.92 16.26
C ILE A 20 1.77 13.74 16.46
N SER A 21 1.33 12.67 17.12
CA SER A 21 2.10 11.43 17.24
C SER A 21 2.53 10.86 15.88
N LYS A 22 3.78 10.37 15.80
CA LYS A 22 4.39 9.74 14.61
C LYS A 22 3.53 8.61 14.02
N LYS A 23 2.80 7.87 14.86
CA LYS A 23 1.86 6.83 14.41
C LYS A 23 0.72 7.42 13.59
N LYS A 24 0.09 8.47 14.11
CA LYS A 24 -1.04 9.15 13.46
C LYS A 24 -0.59 9.92 12.22
N GLN A 25 0.62 10.50 12.23
CA GLN A 25 1.23 11.06 11.01
C GLN A 25 1.37 10.01 9.90
N THR A 26 1.85 8.81 10.23
CA THR A 26 2.00 7.69 9.28
C THR A 26 0.65 7.31 8.65
N GLU A 27 -0.41 7.23 9.46
CA GLU A 27 -1.77 6.93 9.01
C GLU A 27 -2.35 8.04 8.12
N MET A 28 -2.14 9.30 8.48
CA MET A 28 -2.57 10.45 7.67
C MET A 28 -1.85 10.49 6.32
N ILE A 29 -0.53 10.27 6.30
CA ILE A 29 0.25 10.17 5.06
C ILE A 29 -0.32 9.06 4.19
N ALA A 30 -0.51 7.85 4.74
CA ALA A 30 -1.09 6.74 4.00
C ALA A 30 -2.46 7.09 3.42
N GLY A 31 -3.38 7.65 4.22
CA GLY A 31 -4.71 8.06 3.75
C GLY A 31 -4.66 9.09 2.62
N HIS A 32 -3.80 10.10 2.75
CA HIS A 32 -3.62 11.10 1.71
C HIS A 32 -3.05 10.50 0.42
N LEU A 33 -2.09 9.57 0.53
CA LEU A 33 -1.50 8.91 -0.63
C LEU A 33 -2.51 8.06 -1.41
N TYR A 34 -3.33 7.27 -0.71
CA TYR A 34 -4.35 6.44 -1.36
C TYR A 34 -5.49 7.25 -2.00
N THR A 35 -5.73 8.46 -1.50
CA THR A 35 -6.79 9.34 -2.01
C THR A 35 -6.30 10.18 -3.18
N SER A 36 -5.13 10.78 -3.05
CA SER A 36 -4.60 11.74 -4.04
C SER A 36 -3.93 11.06 -5.23
N TYR A 37 -3.34 9.87 -5.04
CA TYR A 37 -2.55 9.23 -6.07
C TYR A 37 -3.13 7.87 -6.49
N PRO A 38 -3.64 7.76 -7.73
CA PRO A 38 -4.25 6.51 -8.21
C PRO A 38 -3.25 5.36 -8.32
N VAL A 39 -1.95 5.66 -8.49
CA VAL A 39 -0.88 4.63 -8.55
C VAL A 39 -0.78 3.82 -7.27
N PHE A 40 -0.98 4.45 -6.11
CA PHE A 40 -1.00 3.78 -4.81
C PHE A 40 -2.31 3.03 -4.56
N LYS A 41 -3.45 3.60 -5.01
CA LYS A 41 -4.77 2.95 -4.90
C LYS A 41 -4.85 1.67 -5.74
N GLN A 42 -4.28 1.70 -6.94
CA GLN A 42 -4.27 0.56 -7.87
C GLN A 42 -3.10 -0.40 -7.66
N PHE A 43 -2.21 -0.14 -6.70
CA PHE A 43 -1.01 -0.95 -6.44
C PHE A 43 -0.14 -1.14 -7.70
N LYS A 44 -0.05 -0.12 -8.56
CA LYS A 44 0.75 -0.19 -9.77
C LYS A 44 2.25 -0.24 -9.43
N PRO A 45 3.09 -0.91 -10.23
CA PRO A 45 4.53 -0.92 -10.02
C PRO A 45 5.08 0.50 -10.00
N LEU A 46 5.72 0.89 -8.90
CA LEU A 46 6.17 2.25 -8.65
C LEU A 46 7.51 2.53 -9.35
N ALA A 47 7.71 3.80 -9.71
CA ALA A 47 8.99 4.30 -10.20
C ALA A 47 10.08 4.23 -9.12
N ILE A 48 11.33 4.03 -9.56
CA ILE A 48 12.49 4.19 -8.70
C ILE A 48 12.59 5.68 -8.31
N GLY A 49 12.87 5.97 -7.04
CA GLY A 49 12.94 7.37 -6.57
C GLY A 49 11.59 8.01 -6.22
N ILE A 50 10.49 7.26 -6.16
CA ILE A 50 9.17 7.86 -5.84
C ILE A 50 9.11 8.51 -4.44
N HIS A 51 10.02 8.13 -3.54
CA HIS A 51 10.15 8.75 -2.23
C HIS A 51 10.64 10.21 -2.32
N GLU A 52 11.50 10.54 -3.28
CA GLU A 52 11.97 11.91 -3.53
C GLU A 52 10.84 12.77 -4.10
N ALA A 53 10.10 12.23 -5.09
CA ALA A 53 8.93 12.89 -5.64
C ALA A 53 7.86 13.15 -4.57
N LEU A 54 7.67 12.21 -3.64
CA LEU A 54 6.78 12.39 -2.49
C LEU A 54 7.29 13.42 -1.49
N GLY A 55 8.60 13.45 -1.22
CA GLY A 55 9.20 14.47 -0.36
C GLY A 55 9.06 15.88 -0.93
N ALA A 56 9.19 16.02 -2.26
CA ALA A 56 9.00 17.28 -2.96
C ALA A 56 7.53 17.70 -3.00
N ALA A 57 6.61 16.76 -3.23
CA ALA A 57 5.17 17.04 -3.27
C ALA A 57 4.55 17.30 -1.89
N LEU A 58 5.16 16.77 -0.82
CA LEU A 58 4.66 16.86 0.54
C LEU A 58 5.75 17.31 1.53
N PRO A 59 6.26 18.56 1.43
CA PRO A 59 7.29 19.09 2.32
C PRO A 59 6.84 19.22 3.78
N GLN A 60 5.53 19.09 4.04
CA GLN A 60 4.94 19.10 5.37
C GLN A 60 5.21 17.82 6.19
N TYR A 61 5.51 16.69 5.53
CA TYR A 61 5.75 15.42 6.20
C TYR A 61 7.24 15.09 6.25
N GLU A 62 7.64 14.28 7.23
CA GLU A 62 9.03 13.83 7.35
C GLU A 62 9.35 12.73 6.32
N ALA A 63 10.48 12.86 5.63
CA ALA A 63 10.92 11.90 4.60
C ALA A 63 11.05 10.47 5.13
N GLN A 64 11.47 10.28 6.40
CA GLN A 64 11.57 8.95 7.01
C GLN A 64 10.19 8.29 7.16
N LEU A 65 9.15 9.05 7.54
CA LEU A 65 7.79 8.53 7.66
C LEU A 65 7.22 8.17 6.30
N ILE A 66 7.45 9.00 5.28
CA ILE A 66 7.09 8.69 3.89
C ILE A 66 7.77 7.38 3.45
N GLY A 67 9.07 7.25 3.69
CA GLY A 67 9.83 6.04 3.38
C GLY A 67 9.30 4.80 4.12
N ARG A 68 8.84 4.96 5.37
CA ARG A 68 8.22 3.88 6.15
C ARG A 68 6.86 3.46 5.61
N VAL A 69 6.00 4.41 5.24
CA VAL A 69 4.71 4.13 4.59
C VAL A 69 4.94 3.42 3.26
N LEU A 70 5.90 3.90 2.47
CA LEU A 70 6.28 3.31 1.19
C LEU A 70 6.79 1.88 1.36
N SER A 71 7.70 1.65 2.31
CA SER A 71 8.22 0.32 2.63
C SER A 71 7.09 -0.64 3.05
N ASN A 72 6.14 -0.17 3.86
CA ASN A 72 4.96 -0.95 4.23
C ASN A 72 4.04 -1.23 3.03
N HIS A 73 3.91 -0.29 2.09
CA HIS A 73 3.15 -0.47 0.87
C HIS A 73 3.78 -1.52 -0.05
N CYS A 74 5.10 -1.44 -0.28
CA CYS A 74 5.83 -2.39 -1.13
C CYS A 74 5.83 -3.82 -0.59
N ARG A 75 5.71 -3.99 0.73
CA ARG A 75 5.59 -5.31 1.39
C ARG A 75 4.19 -5.93 1.32
N LYS A 76 3.20 -5.25 0.76
CA LYS A 76 1.85 -5.83 0.62
C LYS A 76 1.84 -6.86 -0.52
N PRO A 77 1.18 -8.02 -0.35
CA PRO A 77 1.13 -9.05 -1.38
C PRO A 77 0.46 -8.55 -2.68
N ARG A 78 -0.50 -7.61 -2.57
CA ARG A 78 -1.13 -6.96 -3.73
C ARG A 78 -0.14 -6.18 -4.60
N TYR A 79 0.85 -5.55 -3.98
CA TYR A 79 1.88 -4.80 -4.69
C TYR A 79 2.82 -5.77 -5.41
N LEU A 80 3.32 -6.80 -4.71
CA LEU A 80 4.21 -7.80 -5.31
C LEU A 80 3.58 -8.52 -6.49
N LYS A 81 2.28 -8.88 -6.41
CA LYS A 81 1.54 -9.46 -7.54
C LYS A 81 1.48 -8.52 -8.75
N SER A 82 1.37 -7.21 -8.51
CA SER A 82 1.36 -6.22 -9.59
C SER A 82 2.74 -6.00 -10.21
N VAL A 83 3.81 -6.14 -9.42
CA VAL A 83 5.19 -6.12 -9.94
C VAL A 83 5.53 -7.41 -10.68
N ALA A 84 5.08 -8.58 -10.19
CA ALA A 84 5.24 -9.88 -10.85
C ALA A 84 4.51 -9.95 -12.20
N ARG A 85 3.34 -9.30 -12.30
CA ARG A 85 2.66 -9.07 -13.59
C ARG A 85 3.52 -8.26 -14.57
N GLY A 86 4.45 -7.44 -14.05
CA GLY A 86 5.38 -6.64 -14.82
C GLY A 86 4.74 -5.43 -15.49
N GLY A 87 5.44 -4.89 -16.49
CA GLY A 87 4.97 -3.78 -17.32
C GLY A 87 5.72 -2.47 -17.07
N LYS A 88 5.02 -1.35 -17.29
CA LYS A 88 5.58 0.00 -17.12
C LYS A 88 5.51 0.41 -15.65
N ARG A 89 6.57 1.04 -15.15
CA ARG A 89 6.58 1.67 -13.82
C ARG A 89 5.88 3.02 -13.89
N PHE A 90 5.17 3.40 -12.84
CA PHE A 90 4.42 4.66 -12.81
C PHE A 90 4.99 5.60 -11.74
N ALA A 91 5.19 6.86 -12.14
CA ALA A 91 5.50 7.97 -11.25
C ALA A 91 4.26 8.49 -10.54
N LEU A 92 4.45 9.48 -9.65
CA LEU A 92 3.38 10.15 -8.90
C LEU A 92 2.28 10.71 -9.81
N ASP A 93 2.67 11.27 -10.95
CA ASP A 93 1.77 11.86 -11.96
C ASP A 93 1.05 10.81 -12.83
N GLY A 94 1.28 9.51 -12.58
CA GLY A 94 0.80 8.44 -13.45
C GLY A 94 1.55 8.36 -14.78
N LYS A 95 2.66 9.10 -14.94
CA LYS A 95 3.53 8.99 -16.11
C LYS A 95 4.35 7.69 -16.05
N PRO A 96 4.56 7.02 -17.19
CA PRO A 96 5.45 5.86 -17.24
C PRO A 96 6.89 6.32 -17.00
N ALA A 97 7.48 5.90 -15.90
CA ALA A 97 8.83 6.26 -15.47
C ALA A 97 9.69 5.00 -15.41
N GLY A 98 9.95 4.44 -16.59
CA GLY A 98 10.73 3.22 -16.78
C GLY A 98 9.88 1.96 -16.93
N VAL A 99 10.58 0.84 -17.11
CA VAL A 99 10.00 -0.48 -17.34
C VAL A 99 10.48 -1.42 -16.24
N VAL A 100 9.66 -2.37 -15.82
CA VAL A 100 10.09 -3.44 -14.90
C VAL A 100 10.91 -4.44 -15.71
N SER A 101 12.21 -4.57 -15.40
CA SER A 101 13.09 -5.56 -16.04
C SER A 101 12.67 -6.99 -15.67
N ASP A 102 12.96 -7.97 -16.53
CA ASP A 102 12.58 -9.37 -16.27
C ASP A 102 13.25 -9.94 -15.02
N GLU A 103 14.46 -9.47 -14.68
CA GLU A 103 15.14 -9.80 -13.42
C GLU A 103 14.33 -9.32 -12.19
N GLU A 104 13.75 -8.13 -12.28
CA GLU A 104 12.95 -7.56 -11.20
C GLU A 104 11.58 -8.25 -11.09
N LYS A 105 11.03 -8.73 -12.22
CA LYS A 105 9.82 -9.57 -12.21
C LYS A 105 10.08 -10.91 -11.51
N ALA A 106 11.20 -11.56 -11.82
CA ALA A 106 11.59 -12.82 -11.18
C ALA A 106 11.85 -12.63 -9.69
N ALA A 107 12.53 -11.54 -9.31
CA ALA A 107 12.71 -11.18 -7.90
C ALA A 107 11.37 -10.92 -7.19
N ALA A 108 10.44 -10.19 -7.83
CA ALA A 108 9.12 -9.96 -7.27
C ALA A 108 8.30 -11.23 -7.12
N HIS A 109 8.42 -12.19 -8.05
CA HIS A 109 7.79 -13.50 -7.94
C HIS A 109 8.29 -14.26 -6.72
N LYS A 110 9.62 -14.35 -6.54
CA LYS A 110 10.23 -14.97 -5.35
C LYS A 110 9.79 -14.30 -4.06
N GLN A 111 9.78 -12.96 -4.02
CA GLN A 111 9.31 -12.23 -2.84
C GLN A 111 7.82 -12.48 -2.54
N CYS A 112 7.02 -12.73 -3.57
CA CYS A 112 5.61 -13.06 -3.41
C CYS A 112 5.45 -14.44 -2.74
N GLU A 113 6.20 -15.44 -3.20
CA GLU A 113 6.24 -16.79 -2.64
C GLU A 113 6.77 -16.77 -1.20
N ASP A 114 7.86 -16.04 -0.92
CA ASP A 114 8.43 -15.89 0.41
C ASP A 114 7.44 -15.25 1.40
N LEU A 115 6.68 -14.24 0.96
CA LEU A 115 5.65 -13.62 1.78
C LEU A 115 4.47 -14.57 2.02
N GLU A 116 4.05 -15.35 1.04
CA GLU A 116 2.99 -16.35 1.20
C GLU A 116 3.44 -17.46 2.15
N ALA A 117 4.67 -17.96 2.01
CA ALA A 117 5.27 -18.93 2.95
C ALA A 117 5.37 -18.36 4.37
N ARG A 118 5.83 -17.12 4.53
CA ARG A 118 5.90 -16.45 5.83
C ARG A 118 4.51 -16.18 6.43
N ALA A 119 3.51 -15.85 5.60
CA ALA A 119 2.13 -15.68 6.05
C ALA A 119 1.53 -17.02 6.50
N GLN A 120 1.81 -18.12 5.80
CA GLN A 120 1.40 -19.47 6.19
C GLN A 120 2.09 -19.90 7.49
N LEU A 121 3.38 -19.64 7.67
CA LEU A 121 4.09 -19.91 8.93
C LEU A 121 3.50 -19.09 10.09
N ALA A 122 3.25 -17.80 9.87
CA ALA A 122 2.60 -16.95 10.88
C ALA A 122 1.18 -17.43 11.21
N ALA A 123 0.40 -17.84 10.20
CA ALA A 123 -0.93 -18.41 10.40
C ALA A 123 -0.89 -19.75 11.14
N GLN A 124 0.09 -20.60 10.87
CA GLN A 124 0.29 -21.87 11.59
C GLN A 124 0.70 -21.63 13.05
N THR A 125 1.55 -20.64 13.33
CA THR A 125 1.89 -20.27 14.72
C THR A 125 0.74 -19.57 15.46
N ALA A 126 -0.20 -18.95 14.75
CA ALA A 126 -1.39 -18.32 15.32
C ALA A 126 -2.61 -19.26 15.43
N LYS A 127 -2.52 -20.48 14.89
CA LYS A 127 -3.61 -21.47 14.90
C LYS A 127 -3.20 -22.69 15.73
N PRO A 128 -3.33 -22.58 17.06
CA PRO A 128 -4.06 -23.60 17.79
C PRO A 128 -5.08 -22.96 18.74
N LEU A 129 -6.03 -22.16 18.24
CA LEU A 129 -7.24 -21.82 19.02
C LEU A 129 -8.41 -21.33 18.14
N ALA A 130 -8.70 -21.96 17.00
CA ALA A 130 -9.92 -21.68 16.24
C ALA A 130 -10.26 -22.84 15.30
N ALA A 131 -10.48 -24.03 15.88
CA ALA A 131 -11.17 -25.11 15.21
C ALA A 131 -12.59 -25.19 15.79
N LYS A 132 -13.53 -24.50 15.15
CA LYS A 132 -14.93 -24.92 15.04
C LYS A 132 -15.39 -24.61 13.61
N PRO A 133 -15.65 -25.62 12.76
CA PRO A 133 -16.07 -25.40 11.39
C PRO A 133 -17.51 -24.87 11.39
N ALA A 134 -17.74 -23.78 10.65
CA ALA A 134 -19.06 -23.40 10.20
C ALA A 134 -19.39 -24.27 8.99
N GLU A 135 -20.31 -25.21 9.18
CA GLU A 135 -20.85 -26.05 8.13
C GLU A 135 -21.82 -25.22 7.26
N ASP A 136 -21.43 -25.14 6.00
CA ASP A 136 -22.22 -25.28 4.77
C ASP A 136 -23.61 -24.61 4.68
N SER A 137 -23.68 -23.69 3.72
CA SER A 137 -24.91 -23.12 3.21
C SER A 137 -25.25 -23.77 1.87
N THR A 138 -26.35 -24.52 1.78
CA THR A 138 -27.03 -24.76 0.50
C THR A 138 -28.55 -24.55 0.62
N THR A 139 -28.92 -23.33 0.22
CA THR A 139 -30.11 -22.90 -0.54
C THR A 139 -31.14 -23.94 -1.02
N ASP A 140 -32.41 -23.59 -0.76
CA ASP A 140 -33.61 -23.61 -1.62
C ASP A 140 -34.07 -24.91 -2.31
N ALA A 141 -35.30 -25.37 -2.00
CA ALA A 141 -36.41 -25.46 -2.97
C ALA A 141 -37.58 -26.37 -2.49
N ALA A 142 -38.79 -25.80 -2.57
CA ALA A 142 -40.10 -26.43 -2.87
C ALA A 142 -40.77 -27.42 -1.89
N PRO A 143 -42.03 -27.15 -1.46
CA PRO A 143 -42.90 -28.12 -0.79
C PRO A 143 -43.78 -28.90 -1.79
N PRO A 144 -43.95 -30.21 -1.58
CA PRO A 144 -45.24 -30.88 -1.85
C PRO A 144 -45.61 -31.78 -0.65
N ALA A 145 -46.75 -31.58 0.01
CA ALA A 145 -48.07 -32.18 -0.29
C ALA A 145 -48.24 -33.65 0.20
N ALA A 146 -49.43 -33.91 0.78
CA ALA A 146 -50.01 -35.18 1.26
C ALA A 146 -49.41 -35.74 2.57
N GLU A 147 -50.16 -36.23 3.56
CA GLU A 147 -51.55 -36.70 3.69
C GLU A 147 -52.00 -36.55 5.15
#